data_AF-A0A2J8SKF9-F1
#
_entry.id   AF-A0A2J8SKF9-F1
#
_cell.length_a   1.000
_cell.length_b   1.000
_cell.length_c   1.000
_cell.angle_alpha   90.00
_cell.angle_beta   90.00
_cell.angle_gamma   90.00
#
_symmetry.space_group_name_H-M   'P 1'
#
loop_
_entity.id
_entity.type
_entity.pdbx_description
1 polymer ?
#
loop_
_entity_poly.entity_id
_entity_poly.type
_entity_poly.pdbx_seq_one_letter_code
_entity_poly.pdbx_strand_id
1 'polypeptide(L)' 'SLLAPAPDHIVLWNCRVANAEEKLMDDLLNKTRYNNLIRPATSSSQLISIKLQLSLAQLISVG' A
#
# COMPACT_ATOMS: atom_id res chain seq x y z
N SER A 1 20.80 19.57 -19.80
CA SER A 1 20.44 19.76 -18.38
C SER A 1 18.94 19.60 -18.24
N LEU A 2 18.46 18.65 -17.44
CA LEU A 2 17.03 18.58 -17.12
C LEU A 2 16.67 19.79 -16.27
N LEU A 3 15.86 20.70 -16.81
CA LEU A 3 15.27 21.80 -16.07
C LEU A 3 14.30 21.21 -15.05
N ALA A 4 14.56 21.40 -13.75
CA ALA A 4 13.64 20.99 -12.71
C ALA A 4 12.28 21.70 -12.93
N PRO A 5 11.15 20.98 -12.84
CA PRO A 5 9.84 21.58 -13.04
C PRO A 5 9.60 22.69 -12.01
N ALA A 6 8.91 23.75 -12.44
CA ALA A 6 8.56 24.87 -11.58
C ALA A 6 7.70 24.39 -10.38
N PRO A 7 7.85 25.01 -9.19
CA PRO A 7 7.28 24.52 -7.95
C PRO A 7 5.74 24.41 -7.97
N ASP A 8 5.06 25.27 -8.70
CA ASP A 8 3.61 25.25 -8.93
C ASP A 8 3.15 24.00 -9.70
N HIS A 9 3.94 23.56 -10.68
CA HIS A 9 3.66 22.34 -11.45
C HIS A 9 3.85 21.08 -10.60
N ILE A 10 4.84 21.06 -9.71
CA ILE A 10 5.06 19.96 -8.74
C ILE A 10 3.87 19.87 -7.77
N VAL A 11 3.42 21.00 -7.22
CA VAL A 11 2.29 21.04 -6.29
C VAL A 11 1.01 20.55 -6.98
N LEU A 12 0.69 21.05 -8.17
CA LEU A 12 -0.50 20.63 -8.90
C LEU A 12 -0.47 19.13 -9.25
N TRP A 13 0.69 18.62 -9.64
CA TRP A 13 0.87 17.20 -9.95
C TRP A 13 0.69 16.33 -8.70
N ASN A 14 1.28 16.74 -7.56
CA ASN A 14 1.10 16.06 -6.28
C ASN A 14 -0.37 16.05 -5.83
N CYS A 15 -1.10 17.16 -5.98
CA CYS A 15 -2.54 17.20 -5.67
C CYS A 15 -3.35 16.23 -6.53
N ARG A 16 -3.00 16.09 -7.82
CA ARG A 16 -3.66 15.13 -8.72
C ARG A 16 -3.38 13.68 -8.32
N VAL A 17 -2.14 13.37 -7.95
CA VAL A 17 -1.74 12.04 -7.47
C VAL A 17 -2.44 11.71 -6.15
N ALA A 18 -2.41 12.62 -5.17
CA ALA A 18 -3.07 12.43 -3.88
C ALA A 18 -4.59 12.17 -4.04
N ASN A 19 -5.26 12.92 -4.91
CA ASN A 19 -6.68 12.71 -5.20
C ASN A 19 -6.94 11.37 -5.92
N ALA A 20 -6.02 10.91 -6.76
CA ALA A 20 -6.13 9.59 -7.38
C ALA A 20 -5.95 8.46 -6.36
N GLU A 21 -5.00 8.59 -5.43
CA GLU A 21 -4.78 7.65 -4.33
C GLU A 21 -5.97 7.59 -3.37
N GLU A 22 -6.55 8.74 -3.01
CA GLU A 22 -7.74 8.84 -2.16
C GLU A 22 -8.92 8.08 -2.78
N LYS A 23 -9.23 8.36 -4.05
CA LYS A 23 -10.29 7.65 -4.77
C LYS A 23 -10.02 6.16 -4.88
N LEU A 24 -8.77 5.77 -5.11
CA LEU A 24 -8.39 4.36 -5.19
C LEU A 24 -8.54 3.66 -3.84
N MET A 25 -8.17 4.31 -2.74
CA MET A 25 -8.34 3.76 -1.39
C MET A 25 -9.81 3.61 -1.01
N ASP A 26 -10.63 4.62 -1.28
CA ASP A 26 -12.08 4.53 -1.12
C ASP A 26 -12.63 3.36 -1.92
N ASP A 27 -12.20 3.20 -3.16
CA ASP A 27 -12.60 2.06 -3.97
C ASP A 27 -12.16 0.72 -3.35
N LEU A 28 -10.90 0.56 -2.98
CA LEU A 28 -10.37 -0.74 -2.54
C LEU A 28 -10.83 -1.12 -1.12
N LEU A 29 -11.01 -0.16 -0.23
CA LEU A 29 -11.18 -0.39 1.22
C LEU A 29 -12.57 -0.06 1.74
N ASN A 30 -13.50 0.41 0.90
CA ASN A 30 -14.88 0.61 1.31
C ASN A 30 -15.44 -0.67 1.95
N LYS A 31 -16.04 -0.54 3.14
CA LYS A 31 -16.60 -1.65 3.93
C LYS A 31 -17.67 -2.47 3.21
N THR A 32 -18.27 -1.93 2.15
CA THR A 32 -19.21 -2.67 1.29
C THR A 32 -18.51 -3.68 0.38
N ARG A 33 -17.20 -3.55 0.15
CA ARG A 33 -16.41 -4.38 -0.77
C ARG A 33 -15.28 -5.15 -0.10
N TYR A 34 -14.69 -4.64 0.98
CA TYR A 34 -13.58 -5.27 1.68
C TYR A 34 -13.92 -5.58 3.14
N ASN A 35 -13.71 -6.83 3.54
CA ASN A 35 -13.89 -7.29 4.93
C ASN A 35 -12.59 -7.95 5.42
N ASN A 36 -11.96 -7.32 6.41
CA ASN A 36 -10.69 -7.76 6.98
C ASN A 36 -10.81 -8.97 7.92
N LEU A 37 -12.03 -9.39 8.28
CA LEU A 37 -12.27 -10.59 9.11
C LEU A 37 -12.34 -11.87 8.27
N ILE A 38 -12.34 -11.76 6.94
CA ILE A 38 -12.44 -12.88 6.02
C ILE A 38 -11.12 -13.04 5.27
N ARG A 39 -10.63 -14.28 5.19
CA ARG A 39 -9.41 -14.58 4.42
C ARG A 39 -9.67 -14.42 2.91
N PRO A 40 -8.72 -13.87 2.13
CA PRO A 40 -8.87 -13.77 0.68
C PRO A 40 -8.67 -15.13 0.03
N ALA A 41 -9.75 -15.74 -0.47
CA ALA A 41 -9.71 -17.01 -1.18
C ALA A 41 -10.77 -17.02 -2.30
N THR A 42 -10.41 -17.44 -3.51
CA THR A 42 -11.32 -17.58 -4.65
C THR A 42 -12.24 -18.79 -4.50
N SER A 43 -11.83 -19.79 -3.70
CA SER A 43 -12.64 -20.96 -3.36
C SER A 43 -12.44 -21.35 -1.90
N SER A 44 -13.40 -22.08 -1.33
CA SER A 44 -13.41 -22.43 0.09
C SER A 44 -12.20 -23.26 0.53
N SER A 45 -11.66 -24.11 -0.35
CA SER A 45 -10.54 -25.01 -0.09
C SER A 45 -9.17 -24.45 -0.47
N GLN A 46 -9.09 -23.24 -1.03
CA GLN A 46 -7.82 -22.67 -1.47
C GLN A 46 -6.86 -22.43 -0.29
N LEU A 47 -5.61 -22.85 -0.46
CA LEU A 47 -4.51 -22.53 0.45
C LEU A 47 -3.90 -21.18 0.09
N ILE A 48 -3.68 -20.35 1.11
CA ILE A 48 -3.03 -19.04 0.97
C ILE A 48 -1.57 -19.20 1.37
N SER A 49 -0.65 -19.03 0.42
CA SER A 49 0.78 -19.07 0.71
C SER A 49 1.26 -17.71 1.20
N ILE A 50 1.83 -17.67 2.41
CA ILE A 50 2.41 -16.47 3.00
C ILE A 50 3.93 -16.60 2.91
N LYS A 51 4.58 -15.65 2.23
CA LYS A 51 6.05 -15.56 2.17
C LYS A 51 6.53 -14.63 3.27
N LEU A 52 7.42 -15.14 4.12
CA LEU A 52 7.97 -14.39 5.25
C LEU A 52 9.49 -14.34 5.11
N GLN A 53 10.05 -13.15 5.31
CA GLN A 53 11.48 -12.90 5.44
C GLN A 53 11.68 -12.02 6.66
N LEU A 54 12.69 -12.32 7.46
CA LEU A 54 13.06 -11.50 8.60
C LEU A 54 14.35 -10.75 8.30
N SER A 55 14.40 -9.48 8.73
CA SER A 55 15.61 -8.66 8.72
C SER A 55 15.97 -8.32 10.16
N LEU A 56 17.17 -8.69 10.58
CA LEU A 56 17.70 -8.28 11.87
C LEU A 56 18.24 -6.85 11.75
N ALA A 57 17.63 -5.89 12.44
CA ALA A 57 18.15 -4.53 12.48
C ALA A 57 19.34 -4.41 13.43
N GLN A 58 19.19 -4.92 14.66
CA GLN A 58 20.23 -4.91 15.68
C GLN A 58 20.00 -6.03 16.70
N LEU A 59 21.07 -6.65 17.17
CA LEU A 59 21.03 -7.61 18.29
C LEU A 59 21.17 -6.83 19.60
N ILE A 60 20.16 -6.92 20.48
CA ILE A 60 20.07 -6.05 21.67
C ILE A 60 20.83 -6.63 22.87
N SER A 61 20.83 -7.95 23.05
CA SER A 61 21.66 -8.65 24.03
C SER A 61 21.69 -10.14 23.72
N VAL A 62 22.85 -10.77 23.92
CA VAL A 62 23.01 -12.22 24.02
C VAL A 62 23.73 -12.47 25.34
N GLY A 63 22.95 -12.87 26.36
CA GLY A 63 23.48 -13.15 27.69
C GLY A 63 24.46 -14.31 27.73
#